data_AF-A0A7Y1W210-F1
#
_entry.id   AF-A0A7Y1W210-F1
#
_cell.length_a   1.000
_cell.length_b   1.000
_cell.length_c   1.000
_cell.angle_alpha   90.00
_cell.angle_beta   90.00
_cell.angle_gamma   90.00
#
_symmetry.space_group_name_H-M   'P 1'
#
loop_
_entity.id
_entity.type
_entity.pdbx_description
1 polymer ?
#
loop_
_entity_poly.entity_id
_entity_poly.type
_entity_poly.pdbx_seq_one_letter_code
_entity_poly.pdbx_strand_id
1 'polypeptide(L)'
;RFNRALAEMPAAAFAQEILAEGLGATRVVVGRDFRFGRKREGDLATLAALGESLGFTVEAVEDIELDGARVSSSRIRTLLAAGEFGQAERCLGRPFELDGEVIRGQQLGRKLGYPTANLRPEAEPCPVSGVFAVRTRIGADGAWLPAVASLGVRPAVGGSEFLVEVHIFDFEADLYGQRLEVRFVEKIRDEADFPDMQALVEQMKQDERRVRAILQA
;
A
#
# COMPACT_ATOMS: atom_id res chain seq x y z
N ARG A 1 8.01 -15.41 5.83
CA ARG A 1 7.42 -15.51 4.47
C ARG A 1 6.59 -16.79 4.40
N PHE A 2 5.34 -16.74 3.92
CA PHE A 2 4.53 -17.95 3.74
C PHE A 2 5.13 -18.80 2.61
N ASN A 3 5.60 -20.01 2.93
CA ASN A 3 6.24 -20.93 2.00
C ASN A 3 5.49 -22.26 1.95
N ARG A 4 5.91 -23.17 1.06
CA ARG A 4 5.26 -24.48 0.90
C ARG A 4 5.22 -25.28 2.20
N ALA A 5 6.31 -25.28 2.97
CA ALA A 5 6.37 -25.98 4.26
C ALA A 5 5.30 -25.48 5.22
N LEU A 6 5.15 -24.16 5.38
CA LEU A 6 4.10 -23.58 6.22
C LEU A 6 2.69 -23.82 5.66
N ALA A 7 2.53 -23.82 4.33
CA ALA A 7 1.25 -24.08 3.69
C ALA A 7 0.75 -25.53 3.84
N GLU A 8 1.69 -26.47 3.91
CA GLU A 8 1.42 -27.91 4.08
C GLU A 8 1.39 -28.34 5.55
N MET A 9 1.77 -27.45 6.47
CA MET A 9 1.82 -27.71 7.92
C MET A 9 0.41 -27.97 8.50
N PRO A 10 0.16 -29.10 9.18
CA PRO A 10 -1.10 -29.35 9.87
C PRO A 10 -1.39 -28.33 10.96
N ALA A 11 -2.68 -28.13 11.29
CA ALA A 11 -3.08 -27.17 12.32
C ALA A 11 -2.44 -27.47 13.70
N ALA A 12 -2.40 -28.75 14.11
CA ALA A 12 -1.78 -29.15 15.37
C ALA A 12 -0.27 -28.85 15.41
N ALA A 13 0.45 -29.16 14.32
CA ALA A 13 1.87 -28.85 14.18
C ALA A 13 2.13 -27.35 14.22
N PHE A 14 1.30 -26.54 13.56
CA PHE A 14 1.40 -25.09 13.64
C PHE A 14 1.23 -24.57 15.07
N ALA A 15 0.22 -25.04 15.80
CA ALA A 15 -0.02 -24.61 17.17
C ALA A 15 1.12 -25.02 18.12
N GLN A 16 1.66 -26.22 17.95
CA GLN A 16 2.75 -26.72 18.79
C GLN A 16 4.09 -26.08 18.42
N GLU A 17 4.57 -26.25 17.19
CA GLU A 17 5.92 -25.89 16.77
C GLU A 17 6.08 -24.37 16.67
N ILE A 18 5.07 -23.66 16.16
CA ILE A 18 5.17 -22.20 15.93
C ILE A 18 4.70 -21.42 17.15
N LEU A 19 3.50 -21.70 17.68
CA LEU A 19 2.93 -20.87 18.74
C LEU A 19 3.49 -21.24 20.12
N ALA A 20 3.42 -22.51 20.50
CA ALA A 20 3.82 -22.94 21.85
C ALA A 20 5.34 -23.01 22.01
N GLU A 21 6.04 -23.77 21.15
CA GLU A 21 7.49 -23.99 21.28
C GLU A 21 8.30 -22.84 20.66
N GLY A 22 7.95 -22.41 19.45
CA GLY A 22 8.71 -21.39 18.71
C GLY A 22 8.58 -19.99 19.30
N LEU A 23 7.36 -19.58 19.65
CA LEU A 23 7.10 -18.25 20.22
C LEU A 23 6.99 -18.24 21.75
N GLY A 24 6.77 -19.39 22.40
CA GLY A 24 6.48 -19.42 23.84
C GLY A 24 5.17 -18.72 24.19
N ALA A 25 4.18 -18.74 23.29
CA ALA A 25 2.95 -17.98 23.46
C ALA A 25 2.16 -18.46 24.69
N THR A 26 1.70 -17.52 25.51
CA THR A 26 0.78 -17.79 26.65
C THR A 26 -0.64 -17.31 26.38
N ARG A 27 -0.79 -16.37 25.45
CA ARG A 27 -2.07 -15.85 24.97
C ARG A 27 -1.98 -15.52 23.49
N VAL A 28 -2.97 -15.97 22.73
CA VAL A 28 -3.08 -15.79 21.28
C VAL A 28 -4.38 -15.05 20.99
N VAL A 29 -4.29 -13.93 20.29
CA VAL A 29 -5.45 -13.09 19.94
C VAL A 29 -5.65 -13.10 18.43
N VAL A 30 -6.83 -13.49 17.96
CA VAL A 30 -7.13 -13.64 16.54
C VAL A 30 -8.51 -13.09 16.18
N GLY A 31 -8.73 -12.74 14.91
CA GLY A 31 -10.06 -12.42 14.40
C GLY A 31 -10.97 -13.66 14.35
N ARG A 32 -12.29 -13.46 14.40
CA ARG A 32 -13.27 -14.55 14.35
C ARG A 32 -13.21 -15.41 13.08
N ASP A 33 -12.79 -14.82 11.96
CA ASP A 33 -12.63 -15.48 10.67
C ASP A 33 -11.23 -16.11 10.48
N PHE A 34 -10.42 -16.16 11.54
CA PHE A 34 -9.10 -16.77 11.50
C PHE A 34 -9.18 -18.25 11.10
N ARG A 35 -8.29 -18.60 10.17
CA ARG A 35 -8.09 -19.95 9.67
C ARG A 35 -6.61 -20.22 9.53
N PHE A 36 -6.18 -21.41 9.90
CA PHE A 36 -4.77 -21.80 9.89
C PHE A 36 -4.61 -23.29 9.58
N GLY A 37 -3.37 -23.72 9.46
CA GLY A 37 -3.03 -25.08 9.06
C GLY A 37 -3.33 -25.37 7.59
N ARG A 38 -2.90 -26.56 7.17
CA ARG A 38 -3.02 -27.05 5.80
C ARG A 38 -4.47 -26.96 5.33
N LYS A 39 -4.67 -26.38 4.15
CA LYS A 39 -6.02 -26.21 3.55
C LYS A 39 -7.04 -25.53 4.48
N ARG A 40 -6.59 -24.67 5.39
CA ARG A 40 -7.46 -23.94 6.35
C ARG A 40 -8.26 -24.88 7.26
N GLU A 41 -7.70 -26.05 7.60
CA GLU A 41 -8.37 -27.06 8.43
C GLU A 41 -8.57 -26.61 9.88
N GLY A 42 -7.74 -25.68 10.39
CA GLY A 42 -7.88 -25.11 11.72
C GLY A 42 -8.73 -23.84 11.73
N ASP A 43 -9.59 -23.73 12.74
CA ASP A 43 -10.40 -22.56 13.07
C ASP A 43 -10.23 -22.15 14.54
N LEU A 44 -10.99 -21.15 14.99
CA LEU A 44 -10.93 -20.66 16.36
C LEU A 44 -11.17 -21.76 17.41
N ALA A 45 -12.11 -22.66 17.16
CA ALA A 45 -12.44 -23.76 18.08
C ALA A 45 -11.28 -24.77 18.16
N THR A 46 -10.72 -25.13 17.00
CA THR A 46 -9.51 -25.95 16.91
C THR A 46 -8.33 -25.31 17.64
N LEU A 47 -8.11 -24.00 17.46
CA LEU A 47 -7.03 -23.28 18.12
C LEU A 47 -7.21 -23.23 19.64
N ALA A 48 -8.43 -23.00 20.11
CA ALA A 48 -8.74 -22.99 21.54
C ALA A 48 -8.50 -24.35 22.20
N ALA A 49 -8.96 -25.44 21.58
CA ALA A 49 -8.75 -26.80 22.07
C ALA A 49 -7.25 -27.18 22.11
N LEU A 50 -6.50 -26.82 21.05
CA LEU A 50 -5.05 -27.02 21.03
C LEU A 50 -4.35 -26.17 22.09
N GLY A 51 -4.75 -24.92 22.26
CA GLY A 51 -4.20 -24.01 23.26
C GLY A 51 -4.34 -24.53 24.69
N GLU A 52 -5.50 -25.08 25.03
CA GLU A 52 -5.73 -25.69 26.35
C GLU A 52 -4.72 -26.82 26.63
N SER A 53 -4.44 -27.66 25.63
CA SER A 53 -3.46 -28.76 25.76
C SER A 53 -2.00 -28.29 25.74
N LEU A 54 -1.71 -27.16 25.10
CA LEU A 54 -0.36 -26.65 24.86
C LEU A 54 0.04 -25.51 25.83
N GLY A 55 -0.84 -25.11 26.74
CA GLY A 55 -0.55 -24.12 27.77
C GLY A 55 -0.74 -22.66 27.36
N PHE A 56 -1.59 -22.37 26.36
CA PHE A 56 -1.92 -21.00 25.97
C PHE A 56 -3.42 -20.76 25.85
N THR A 57 -3.83 -19.52 26.09
CA THR A 57 -5.23 -19.07 25.95
C THR A 57 -5.49 -18.46 24.60
N VAL A 58 -6.72 -18.54 24.12
CA VAL A 58 -7.13 -17.98 22.83
C VAL A 58 -8.26 -16.97 23.04
N GLU A 59 -8.13 -15.80 22.45
CA GLU A 59 -9.13 -14.75 22.47
C GLU A 59 -9.51 -14.32 21.06
N ALA A 60 -10.81 -14.23 20.82
CA ALA A 60 -11.34 -13.71 19.57
C ALA A 60 -11.62 -12.22 19.71
N VAL A 61 -11.11 -11.42 18.77
CA VAL A 61 -11.51 -10.02 18.64
C VAL A 61 -12.71 -9.90 17.72
N GLU A 62 -13.63 -9.01 18.10
CA GLU A 62 -14.77 -8.62 17.30
C GLU A 62 -14.34 -7.88 16.04
N ASP A 63 -15.16 -8.00 15.01
CA ASP A 63 -15.01 -7.16 13.83
C ASP A 63 -15.31 -5.70 14.17
N ILE A 64 -14.49 -4.80 13.62
CA ILE A 64 -14.74 -3.36 13.71
C ILE A 64 -15.70 -2.99 12.58
N GLU A 65 -16.76 -2.27 12.91
CA GLU A 65 -17.69 -1.71 11.94
C GLU A 65 -17.55 -0.19 11.84
N LEU A 66 -17.64 0.31 10.62
CA LEU A 66 -17.70 1.73 10.31
C LEU A 66 -18.77 1.96 9.26
N ASP A 67 -19.71 2.86 9.57
CA ASP A 67 -20.89 3.18 8.75
C ASP A 67 -21.72 1.94 8.37
N GLY A 68 -21.91 1.02 9.33
CA GLY A 68 -22.73 -0.18 9.14
C GLY A 68 -22.08 -1.27 8.26
N ALA A 69 -20.78 -1.17 7.99
CA ALA A 69 -20.03 -2.19 7.26
C ALA A 69 -18.74 -2.55 8.00
N ARG A 70 -18.34 -3.82 7.89
CA ARG A 70 -17.07 -4.34 8.43
C ARG A 70 -15.86 -3.59 7.83
N VAL A 71 -14.91 -3.22 8.68
CA VAL A 71 -13.58 -2.75 8.28
C VAL A 71 -12.73 -3.97 7.95
N SER A 72 -12.28 -4.08 6.70
CA SER A 72 -11.44 -5.19 6.23
C SER A 72 -10.49 -4.74 5.14
N SER A 73 -9.40 -5.47 4.93
CA SER A 73 -8.44 -5.17 3.85
C SER A 73 -9.09 -5.20 2.47
N SER A 74 -10.08 -6.07 2.24
CA SER A 74 -10.83 -6.11 0.97
C SER A 74 -11.62 -4.82 0.75
N ARG A 75 -12.36 -4.35 1.76
CA ARG A 75 -13.10 -3.08 1.68
C ARG A 75 -12.15 -1.90 1.45
N ILE A 76 -11.04 -1.84 2.18
CA ILE A 76 -10.05 -0.78 2.03
C ILE A 76 -9.49 -0.76 0.61
N ARG A 77 -9.12 -1.92 0.04
CA ARG A 77 -8.67 -2.00 -1.35
C ARG A 77 -9.73 -1.54 -2.35
N THR A 78 -11.01 -1.89 -2.13
CA THR A 78 -12.11 -1.42 -2.99
C THR A 78 -12.27 0.09 -2.93
N LEU A 79 -12.22 0.70 -1.73
CA LEU A 79 -12.30 2.15 -1.56
C LEU A 79 -11.13 2.85 -2.26
N LEU A 80 -9.90 2.35 -2.05
CA LEU A 80 -8.71 2.90 -2.68
C LEU A 80 -8.76 2.81 -4.22
N ALA A 81 -9.18 1.65 -4.76
CA ALA A 81 -9.34 1.47 -6.20
C ALA A 81 -10.41 2.41 -6.81
N ALA A 82 -11.44 2.75 -6.04
CA ALA A 82 -12.46 3.72 -6.41
C ALA A 82 -12.02 5.19 -6.23
N GLY A 83 -10.85 5.46 -5.65
CA GLY A 83 -10.37 6.81 -5.35
C GLY A 83 -10.99 7.43 -4.09
N GLU A 84 -11.69 6.65 -3.26
CA GLU A 84 -12.39 7.08 -2.05
C GLU A 84 -11.44 7.17 -0.83
N PHE A 85 -10.38 8.01 -0.95
CA PHE A 85 -9.31 8.11 0.04
C PHE A 85 -9.79 8.54 1.43
N GLY A 86 -10.78 9.44 1.52
CA GLY A 86 -11.34 9.87 2.81
C GLY A 86 -12.04 8.72 3.56
N GLN A 87 -12.77 7.85 2.85
CA GLN A 87 -13.38 6.67 3.47
C GLN A 87 -12.34 5.60 3.81
N ALA A 88 -11.32 5.44 2.97
CA ALA A 88 -10.20 4.55 3.26
C ALA A 88 -9.44 5.00 4.51
N GLU A 89 -9.19 6.31 4.67
CA GLU A 89 -8.55 6.90 5.84
C GLU A 89 -9.33 6.61 7.13
N ARG A 90 -10.66 6.80 7.12
CA ARG A 90 -11.50 6.47 8.28
C ARG A 90 -11.43 4.98 8.64
N CYS A 91 -11.33 4.09 7.66
CA CYS A 91 -11.14 2.66 7.89
C CYS A 91 -9.73 2.33 8.43
N LEU A 92 -8.70 3.03 7.96
CA LEU A 92 -7.30 2.81 8.31
C LEU A 92 -6.90 3.48 9.64
N GLY A 93 -7.64 4.50 10.07
CA GLY A 93 -7.27 5.41 11.16
C GLY A 93 -6.11 6.36 10.81
N ARG A 94 -5.71 6.41 9.53
CA ARG A 94 -4.63 7.26 9.00
C ARG A 94 -4.75 7.38 7.48
N PRO A 95 -4.15 8.41 6.86
CA PRO A 95 -4.06 8.51 5.41
C PRO A 95 -3.42 7.27 4.76
N PHE A 96 -3.82 6.97 3.52
CA PHE A 96 -3.12 5.95 2.74
C PHE A 96 -1.77 6.48 2.27
N GLU A 97 -0.72 5.71 2.55
CA GLU A 97 0.66 6.06 2.27
C GLU A 97 1.36 4.90 1.57
N LEU A 98 2.28 5.24 0.67
CA LEU A 98 3.25 4.33 0.08
C LEU A 98 4.64 4.86 0.36
N ASP A 99 5.60 3.98 0.54
CA ASP A 99 6.99 4.35 0.66
C ASP A 99 7.86 3.52 -0.30
N GLY A 100 9.00 4.08 -0.66
CA GLY A 100 9.92 3.42 -1.58
C GLY A 100 11.24 4.17 -1.71
N GLU A 101 12.24 3.45 -2.19
CA GLU A 101 13.52 4.03 -2.58
C GLU A 101 13.43 4.67 -3.96
N VAL A 102 14.04 5.85 -4.11
CA VAL A 102 14.16 6.54 -5.39
C VAL A 102 15.19 5.86 -6.26
N ILE A 103 14.71 5.28 -7.36
CA ILE A 103 15.50 4.58 -8.37
C ILE A 103 15.71 5.46 -9.61
N ARG A 104 16.69 5.07 -10.44
CA ARG A 104 16.90 5.68 -11.75
C ARG A 104 15.83 5.22 -12.74
N GLY A 105 14.96 6.13 -13.16
CA GLY A 105 14.01 5.95 -14.26
C GLY A 105 14.53 6.43 -15.62
N GLN A 106 13.62 6.58 -16.59
CA GLN A 106 13.95 7.02 -17.97
C GLN A 106 14.29 8.53 -18.10
N GLN A 107 14.11 9.30 -17.02
CA GLN A 107 14.40 10.74 -16.94
C GLN A 107 13.70 11.61 -18.01
N LEU A 108 12.62 11.11 -18.63
CA LEU A 108 11.89 11.85 -19.67
C LEU A 108 11.28 13.15 -19.13
N GLY A 109 10.68 13.11 -17.94
CA GLY A 109 10.09 14.28 -17.29
C GLY A 109 11.07 15.44 -17.12
N ARG A 110 12.35 15.17 -16.84
CA ARG A 110 13.39 16.21 -16.72
C ARG A 110 13.57 17.01 -18.01
N LYS A 111 13.44 16.38 -19.18
CA LYS A 111 13.51 17.06 -20.48
C LYS A 111 12.30 17.96 -20.76
N LEU A 112 11.19 17.72 -20.06
CA LEU A 112 9.91 18.43 -20.22
C LEU A 112 9.68 19.50 -19.14
N GLY A 113 10.64 19.69 -18.22
CA GLY A 113 10.50 20.59 -17.07
C GLY A 113 9.77 19.99 -15.86
N TYR A 114 9.50 18.68 -15.87
CA TYR A 114 8.82 17.95 -14.81
C TYR A 114 9.70 16.79 -14.28
N PRO A 115 10.80 17.08 -13.55
CA PRO A 115 11.63 16.03 -12.98
C PRO A 115 10.81 15.13 -12.01
N THR A 116 10.86 13.82 -12.22
CA THR A 116 10.13 12.84 -11.38
C THR A 116 11.10 11.95 -10.62
N ALA A 117 10.82 11.76 -9.33
CA ALA A 117 11.37 10.67 -8.54
C ALA A 117 10.62 9.39 -8.89
N ASN A 118 11.35 8.36 -9.33
CA ASN A 118 10.78 7.06 -9.66
C ASN A 118 10.93 6.17 -8.43
N LEU A 119 9.84 5.62 -7.91
CA LEU A 119 9.86 4.75 -6.74
C LEU A 119 9.54 3.32 -7.14
N ARG A 120 10.28 2.38 -6.54
CA ARG A 120 9.88 0.98 -6.47
C ARG A 120 9.17 0.76 -5.12
N PRO A 121 7.83 0.56 -5.10
CA PRO A 121 7.13 0.32 -3.86
C PRO A 121 7.52 -1.04 -3.26
N GLU A 122 7.59 -1.12 -1.93
CA GLU A 122 7.91 -2.39 -1.25
C GLU A 122 6.73 -3.37 -1.24
N ALA A 123 5.50 -2.87 -1.38
CA ALA A 123 4.27 -3.65 -1.33
C ALA A 123 3.63 -3.80 -2.72
N GLU A 124 3.59 -5.03 -3.23
CA GLU A 124 2.85 -5.41 -4.44
C GLU A 124 1.78 -6.46 -4.11
N PRO A 125 0.58 -6.39 -4.73
CA PRO A 125 0.12 -5.37 -5.70
C PRO A 125 -0.41 -4.10 -5.02
N CYS A 126 -0.14 -2.94 -5.63
CA CYS A 126 -0.68 -1.65 -5.19
C CYS A 126 -2.18 -1.55 -5.54
N PRO A 127 -3.07 -1.13 -4.62
CA PRO A 127 -4.51 -1.07 -4.88
C PRO A 127 -4.96 0.17 -5.68
N VAL A 128 -4.03 1.03 -6.10
CA VAL A 128 -4.34 2.30 -6.78
C VAL A 128 -3.57 2.43 -8.10
N SER A 129 -4.19 3.05 -9.10
CA SER A 129 -3.59 3.43 -10.38
C SER A 129 -4.21 4.73 -10.89
N GLY A 130 -3.46 5.49 -11.67
CA GLY A 130 -3.85 6.82 -12.17
C GLY A 130 -2.91 7.94 -11.72
N VAL A 131 -3.41 9.17 -11.80
CA VAL A 131 -2.70 10.38 -11.38
C VAL A 131 -3.37 10.98 -10.16
N PHE A 132 -2.58 11.39 -9.17
CA PHE A 132 -3.04 11.76 -7.85
C PHE A 132 -2.42 13.07 -7.36
N ALA A 133 -3.21 13.84 -6.62
CA ALA A 133 -2.71 14.84 -5.69
C ALA A 133 -2.13 14.13 -4.47
N VAL A 134 -0.87 14.40 -4.16
CA VAL A 134 -0.17 13.75 -3.04
C VAL A 134 0.62 14.78 -2.23
N ARG A 135 0.93 14.42 -0.98
CA ARG A 135 2.02 15.03 -0.23
C ARG A 135 3.14 14.02 -0.12
N THR A 136 4.38 14.45 -0.32
CA THR A 136 5.55 13.58 -0.23
C THR A 136 6.54 14.09 0.80
N ARG A 137 7.26 13.19 1.45
CA ARG A 137 8.30 13.53 2.44
C ARG A 137 9.57 12.76 2.13
N ILE A 138 10.71 13.43 2.26
CA ILE A 138 12.06 12.85 2.11
C ILE A 138 12.61 12.52 3.49
N GLY A 139 12.77 11.23 3.79
CA GLY A 139 13.18 10.75 5.11
C GLY A 139 12.16 11.02 6.23
N ALA A 140 12.33 10.39 7.39
CA ALA A 140 11.33 10.42 8.46
C ALA A 140 11.10 11.83 9.06
N ASP A 141 12.12 12.70 9.03
CA ASP A 141 12.09 14.03 9.66
C ASP A 141 11.83 15.17 8.65
N GLY A 142 11.58 14.84 7.38
CA GLY A 142 11.32 15.83 6.33
C GLY A 142 9.98 16.55 6.50
N ALA A 143 9.84 17.69 5.82
CA ALA A 143 8.54 18.33 5.64
C ALA A 143 7.70 17.60 4.58
N TRP A 144 6.37 17.63 4.74
CA TRP A 144 5.45 17.19 3.70
C TRP A 144 5.37 18.24 2.58
N LEU A 145 5.86 17.90 1.40
CA LEU A 145 5.90 18.73 0.21
C LEU A 145 4.74 18.40 -0.73
N PRO A 146 4.13 19.40 -1.38
CA PRO A 146 3.08 19.15 -2.36
C PRO A 146 3.66 18.53 -3.63
N ALA A 147 2.96 17.53 -4.17
CA ALA A 147 3.43 16.78 -5.33
C ALA A 147 2.27 16.20 -6.13
N VAL A 148 2.55 15.86 -7.39
CA VAL A 148 1.70 15.00 -8.22
C VAL A 148 2.36 13.63 -8.37
N ALA A 149 1.59 12.56 -8.23
CA ALA A 149 2.06 11.20 -8.45
C ALA A 149 1.32 10.53 -9.60
N SER A 150 2.05 9.83 -10.47
CA SER A 150 1.52 8.94 -11.50
C SER A 150 1.85 7.51 -11.13
N LEU A 151 0.84 6.64 -11.06
CA LEU A 151 0.98 5.24 -10.70
C LEU A 151 0.42 4.38 -11.81
N GLY A 152 1.30 3.55 -12.38
CA GLY A 152 0.98 2.80 -13.58
C GLY A 152 1.79 1.53 -13.75
N VAL A 153 1.25 0.65 -14.58
CA VAL A 153 1.89 -0.60 -14.96
C VAL A 153 2.50 -0.42 -16.34
N ARG A 154 3.83 -0.49 -16.44
CA ARG A 154 4.55 -0.39 -17.72
C ARG A 154 5.00 -1.77 -18.20
N PRO A 155 4.91 -2.05 -19.52
CA PRO A 155 5.58 -3.21 -20.09
C PRO A 155 7.10 -3.13 -19.86
N ALA A 156 7.70 -4.20 -19.35
CA ALA A 156 9.14 -4.33 -19.14
C ALA A 156 9.66 -5.67 -19.72
N VAL A 157 10.99 -5.77 -19.86
CA VAL A 157 11.62 -7.01 -20.33
C VAL A 157 11.49 -8.07 -19.24
N GLY A 158 10.64 -9.07 -19.47
CA GLY A 158 10.39 -10.17 -18.52
C GLY A 158 9.13 -10.03 -17.66
N GLY A 159 8.30 -9.00 -17.88
CA GLY A 159 7.04 -8.83 -17.17
C GLY A 159 6.55 -7.38 -17.20
N SER A 160 5.48 -7.09 -16.48
CA SER A 160 5.04 -5.71 -16.26
C SER A 160 5.62 -5.18 -14.95
N GLU A 161 6.18 -3.97 -14.94
CA GLU A 161 6.67 -3.31 -13.72
C GLU A 161 5.68 -2.24 -13.27
N PHE A 162 5.31 -2.26 -11.99
CA PHE A 162 4.53 -1.19 -11.39
C PHE A 162 5.46 -0.05 -10.99
N LEU A 163 5.18 1.14 -11.50
CA LEU A 163 6.02 2.32 -11.30
C LEU A 163 5.22 3.43 -10.64
N VAL A 164 5.83 4.05 -9.63
CA VAL A 164 5.31 5.26 -8.99
C VAL A 164 6.23 6.41 -9.36
N GLU A 165 5.74 7.38 -10.12
CA GLU A 165 6.49 8.57 -10.52
C GLU A 165 5.95 9.78 -9.75
N VAL A 166 6.78 10.42 -8.93
CA VAL A 166 6.40 11.57 -8.11
C VAL A 166 7.12 12.82 -8.61
N HIS A 167 6.37 13.84 -9.02
CA HIS A 167 6.90 15.17 -9.30
C HIS A 167 6.61 16.08 -8.11
N ILE A 168 7.67 16.52 -7.43
CA ILE A 168 7.60 17.42 -6.28
C ILE A 168 7.61 18.86 -6.78
N PHE A 169 6.64 19.65 -6.37
CA PHE A 169 6.54 21.04 -6.80
C PHE A 169 7.62 21.90 -6.14
N ASP A 170 8.12 22.87 -6.91
CA ASP A 170 9.04 23.91 -6.44
C ASP A 170 10.29 23.32 -5.73
N PHE A 171 10.72 22.13 -6.14
CA PHE A 171 11.77 21.36 -5.51
C PHE A 171 12.80 20.87 -6.53
N GLU A 172 14.07 21.17 -6.27
CA GLU A 172 15.20 20.74 -7.09
C GLU A 172 16.29 20.14 -6.21
N ALA A 173 16.42 18.81 -6.22
CA ALA A 173 17.54 18.09 -5.62
C ALA A 173 17.72 16.71 -6.27
N ASP A 174 18.91 16.13 -6.13
CA ASP A 174 19.12 14.71 -6.42
C ASP A 174 18.57 13.86 -5.27
N LEU A 175 17.59 13.03 -5.57
CA LEU A 175 16.92 12.16 -4.60
C LEU A 175 17.33 10.70 -4.74
N TYR A 176 18.25 10.33 -5.65
CA TYR A 176 18.61 8.92 -5.86
C TYR A 176 19.10 8.24 -4.57
N GLY A 177 18.57 7.06 -4.29
CA GLY A 177 18.86 6.29 -3.07
C GLY A 177 18.21 6.82 -1.79
N GLN A 178 17.50 7.96 -1.85
CA GLN A 178 16.69 8.43 -0.73
C GLN A 178 15.37 7.64 -0.66
N ARG A 179 14.82 7.51 0.55
CA ARG A 179 13.45 7.00 0.73
C ARG A 179 12.46 8.16 0.70
N LEU A 180 11.40 7.99 -0.09
CA LEU A 180 10.24 8.86 -0.10
C LEU A 180 9.07 8.16 0.55
N GLU A 181 8.28 8.94 1.29
CA GLU A 181 6.93 8.58 1.73
C GLU A 181 5.94 9.41 0.94
N VAL A 182 4.89 8.79 0.40
CA VAL A 182 3.91 9.38 -0.49
C VAL A 182 2.52 9.19 0.11
N ARG A 183 1.93 10.28 0.58
CA ARG A 183 0.57 10.34 1.13
C ARG A 183 -0.41 10.75 0.04
N PHE A 184 -1.42 9.90 -0.18
CA PHE A 184 -2.46 10.16 -1.17
C PHE A 184 -3.55 11.06 -0.59
N VAL A 185 -3.93 12.08 -1.37
CA VAL A 185 -5.01 13.01 -1.00
C VAL A 185 -6.23 12.77 -1.87
N GLU A 186 -6.08 12.86 -3.19
CA GLU A 186 -7.19 12.73 -4.15
C GLU A 186 -6.70 12.14 -5.48
N LYS A 187 -7.52 11.31 -6.12
CA LYS A 187 -7.31 10.90 -7.51
C LYS A 187 -7.81 12.00 -8.45
N ILE A 188 -6.95 12.50 -9.32
CA ILE A 188 -7.33 13.55 -10.28
C ILE A 188 -7.76 12.99 -11.64
N ARG A 189 -7.19 11.87 -12.09
CA ARG A 189 -7.59 11.17 -13.34
C ARG A 189 -6.98 9.78 -13.45
N ASP A 190 -7.44 8.99 -14.42
CA ASP A 190 -6.75 7.79 -14.88
C ASP A 190 -5.52 8.12 -15.76
N GLU A 191 -4.65 7.14 -15.95
CA GLU A 191 -3.59 7.21 -16.96
C GLU A 191 -4.19 7.21 -18.37
N ALA A 192 -3.52 7.90 -19.29
CA ALA A 192 -3.96 8.04 -20.67
C ALA A 192 -2.75 8.09 -21.60
N ASP A 193 -2.92 7.57 -22.81
CA ASP A 193 -1.98 7.76 -23.90
C ASP A 193 -2.17 9.14 -24.53
N PHE A 194 -1.07 9.77 -24.94
CA PHE A 194 -1.09 11.08 -25.60
C PHE A 194 -0.60 10.95 -27.05
N PRO A 195 -1.24 11.65 -27.99
CA PRO A 195 -0.91 11.56 -29.41
C PRO A 195 0.48 12.13 -29.74
N ASP A 196 0.96 13.09 -28.93
CA ASP A 196 2.27 13.70 -29.07
C ASP A 196 2.77 14.30 -27.75
N MET A 197 4.01 14.78 -27.76
CA MET A 197 4.66 15.38 -26.60
C MET A 197 4.02 16.69 -26.16
N GLN A 198 3.42 17.45 -27.08
CA GLN A 198 2.80 18.73 -26.76
C GLN A 198 1.50 18.51 -25.96
N ALA A 199 0.69 17.54 -26.38
CA ALA A 199 -0.52 17.12 -25.69
C ALA A 199 -0.21 16.60 -24.27
N LEU A 200 0.84 15.80 -24.11
CA LEU A 200 1.31 15.35 -22.80
C LEU A 200 1.66 16.53 -21.90
N VAL A 201 2.50 17.46 -22.38
CA VAL A 201 2.93 18.63 -21.59
C VAL A 201 1.75 19.52 -21.19
N GLU A 202 0.77 19.72 -22.08
CA GLU A 202 -0.42 20.51 -21.75
C GLU A 202 -1.27 19.82 -20.67
N GLN A 203 -1.43 18.50 -20.74
CA GLN A 203 -2.11 17.75 -19.69
C GLN A 203 -1.36 17.85 -18.35
N MET A 204 -0.03 17.72 -18.35
CA MET A 204 0.79 17.85 -17.13
C MET A 204 0.62 19.22 -16.47
N LYS A 205 0.53 20.30 -17.26
CA LYS A 205 0.24 21.65 -16.74
C LYS A 205 -1.14 21.76 -16.12
N GLN A 206 -2.14 21.11 -16.72
CA GLN A 206 -3.50 21.07 -16.16
C GLN A 206 -3.55 20.29 -14.85
N ASP A 207 -2.87 19.14 -14.81
CA ASP A 207 -2.73 18.30 -13.63
C ASP A 207 -2.06 19.09 -12.50
N GLU A 208 -0.94 19.78 -12.77
CA GLU A 208 -0.26 20.63 -11.79
C GLU A 208 -1.20 21.70 -11.22
N ARG A 209 -1.91 22.45 -12.07
CA ARG A 209 -2.86 23.49 -11.61
C ARG A 209 -3.94 22.90 -10.69
N ARG A 210 -4.50 21.74 -11.08
CA ARG A 210 -5.54 21.07 -10.28
C ARG A 210 -5.00 20.57 -8.95
N VAL A 211 -3.83 19.93 -8.94
CA VAL A 211 -3.22 19.41 -7.72
C VAL A 211 -2.86 20.54 -6.76
N ARG A 212 -2.29 21.65 -7.26
CA ARG A 212 -2.01 22.82 -6.41
C ARG A 212 -3.27 23.38 -5.77
N ALA A 213 -4.38 23.47 -6.50
CA ALA A 213 -5.66 23.90 -5.94
C ALA A 213 -6.18 22.94 -4.85
N ILE A 214 -6.09 21.63 -5.06
CA ILE A 214 -6.49 20.60 -4.08
C ILE A 214 -5.65 20.70 -2.80
N LEU A 215 -4.33 20.89 -2.92
CA LEU A 215 -3.41 20.83 -1.77
C LEU A 215 -3.31 22.14 -0.98
N GLN A 216 -3.88 23.24 -1.50
CA GLN A 216 -4.02 24.54 -0.83
C GLN A 216 -5.32 24.68 -0.02
N ALA A 217 -6.33 23.86 -0.32
CA ALA A 217 -7.59 23.78 0.42
C ALA A 217 -7.40 23.02 1.75
#